data_AF-A0A9W4K1M3-F1
#
_entry.id   AF-A0A9W4K1M3-F1
#
_cell.length_a   1.000
_cell.length_b   1.000
_cell.length_c   1.000
_cell.angle_alpha   90.00
_cell.angle_beta   90.00
_cell.angle_gamma   90.00
#
_symmetry.space_group_name_H-M   'P 1'
#
loop_
_entity.id
_entity.type
_entity.pdbx_description
1 polymer ?
#
loop_
_entity_poly.entity_id
_entity_poly.type
_entity_poly.pdbx_seq_one_letter_code
_entity_poly.pdbx_strand_id
1 'polypeptide(L)'
;MVASVPQSSCAPTDQKCLCLDTHYTVTLEECVLTSCTIRESLTTKNVTTSLCGAPVRDRTKVVSAAGLAGGIIALIAFILRMVARLRCCGGVFGMDDLTMMVTMCLLIPLSALSVVLADTGLGKDMWTLPFDNITHILYIYFWDELIYLSILPLTKISICCFYLRIFPDRSFRNATYVVIALNVGYLIAFVLISIFQCRPLPGAWLRWDGEENFQCNHINAQGWAAAVINMVLDLIVMILPLRQLYHLNLSLKKKSYVICMFSLGVFIMIPFGLISNSFVDIYTGDYVSIGYWSTIECDVGVICACLPAIRSLLRRVAPGLFGDTTHANSYAVNSHSRGTGSRFDGVNVQSKNDQRDFYPLDDMDNTSESRLHHPV
;
A
#
# COMPACT_ATOMS: atom_id res chain seq x y z
N MET A 1 18.68 42.47 27.79
CA MET A 1 18.96 41.03 27.59
C MET A 1 20.11 40.88 26.61
N VAL A 2 21.35 41.14 27.04
CA VAL A 2 22.58 40.98 26.22
C VAL A 2 23.67 40.42 27.13
N ALA A 3 23.52 39.17 27.58
CA ALA A 3 24.48 38.57 28.52
C ALA A 3 25.31 37.42 27.93
N SER A 4 25.11 37.05 26.66
CA SER A 4 26.00 36.12 25.96
C SER A 4 25.83 36.29 24.46
N VAL A 5 26.56 37.24 23.86
CA VAL A 5 26.85 37.13 22.43
C VAL A 5 27.65 35.84 22.27
N PRO A 6 27.21 34.87 21.46
CA PRO A 6 27.98 33.66 21.23
C PRO A 6 29.38 34.07 20.77
N GLN A 7 30.43 33.51 21.37
CA GLN A 7 31.79 33.82 20.96
C GLN A 7 31.98 33.33 19.51
N SER A 8 31.84 34.24 18.55
CA SER A 8 32.20 34.04 17.15
C SER A 8 33.52 34.73 16.87
N SER A 9 34.28 34.17 15.92
CA SER A 9 35.49 34.84 15.41
C SER A 9 35.17 36.04 14.51
N CYS A 10 33.89 36.19 14.15
CA CYS A 10 33.36 37.24 13.30
C CYS A 10 33.03 38.52 14.09
N ALA A 11 33.15 39.67 13.43
CA ALA A 11 32.66 40.94 13.98
C ALA A 11 31.10 40.90 14.08
N PRO A 12 30.49 41.49 15.12
CA PRO A 12 29.03 41.50 15.28
C PRO A 12 28.26 42.14 14.12
N THR A 13 28.92 43.01 13.36
CA THR A 13 28.37 43.69 12.18
C THR A 13 28.59 42.91 10.88
N ASP A 14 29.44 41.88 10.87
CA ASP A 14 29.72 41.08 9.68
C ASP A 14 28.74 39.90 9.58
N GLN A 15 27.56 40.21 9.04
CA GLN A 15 26.47 39.27 8.85
C GLN A 15 26.87 38.05 8.00
N LYS A 16 27.71 38.22 6.97
CA LYS A 16 28.12 37.11 6.10
C LYS A 16 29.03 36.13 6.83
N CYS A 17 29.97 36.66 7.63
CA CYS A 17 30.84 35.84 8.45
C CYS A 17 30.02 35.06 9.50
N LEU A 18 29.09 35.73 10.19
CA LEU A 18 28.23 35.11 11.21
C LEU A 18 27.34 33.98 10.64
N CYS A 19 26.85 34.14 9.41
CA CYS A 19 26.05 33.12 8.73
C CYS A 19 26.86 31.86 8.33
N LEU A 20 28.18 31.97 8.20
CA LEU A 20 29.07 30.86 7.81
C LEU A 20 29.72 30.17 9.03
N ASP A 21 29.70 30.81 10.19
CA ASP A 21 30.28 30.28 11.43
C ASP A 21 29.32 29.25 12.06
N THR A 22 29.67 27.97 11.95
CA THR A 22 28.86 26.86 12.47
C THR A 22 28.77 26.83 14.00
N HIS A 23 29.81 27.32 14.70
CA HIS A 23 29.79 27.37 16.16
C HIS A 23 28.83 28.45 16.64
N TYR A 24 28.83 29.60 15.96
CA TYR A 24 27.89 30.67 16.23
C TYR A 24 26.43 30.23 15.99
N THR A 25 26.13 29.59 14.86
CA THR A 25 24.75 29.19 14.53
C THR A 25 24.20 28.13 15.48
N VAL A 26 25.00 27.14 15.88
CA VAL A 26 24.59 26.11 16.85
C VAL A 26 24.35 26.73 18.23
N THR A 27 25.26 27.57 18.71
CA THR A 27 25.13 28.22 20.03
C THR A 27 23.94 29.18 20.07
N LEU A 28 23.69 29.91 18.98
CA LEU A 28 22.53 30.77 18.82
C LEU A 28 21.23 29.95 18.90
N GLU A 29 21.17 28.82 18.21
CA GLU A 29 20.00 27.94 18.22
C GLU A 29 19.73 27.37 19.62
N GLU A 30 20.75 26.90 20.34
CA GLU A 30 20.63 26.47 21.74
C GLU A 30 20.13 27.59 22.67
N CYS A 31 20.66 28.80 22.52
CA CYS A 31 20.24 29.96 23.30
C CYS A 31 18.77 30.32 23.05
N VAL A 32 18.34 30.30 21.79
CA VAL A 32 16.96 30.59 21.39
C VAL A 32 16.01 29.53 21.93
N LEU A 33 16.34 28.24 21.78
CA LEU A 33 15.51 27.13 22.28
C LEU A 33 15.36 27.12 23.81
N THR A 34 16.34 27.66 24.55
CA THR A 34 16.30 27.70 26.02
C THR A 34 15.68 28.98 26.59
N SER A 35 15.77 30.10 25.87
CA SER A 35 15.43 31.43 26.40
C SER A 35 14.20 32.06 25.76
N CYS A 36 13.73 31.54 24.62
CA CYS A 36 12.61 32.10 23.87
C CYS A 36 11.42 31.14 23.83
N THR A 37 10.21 31.69 23.63
CA THR A 37 9.02 30.90 23.31
C THR A 37 9.15 30.22 21.94
N ILE A 38 8.31 29.22 21.64
CA ILE A 38 8.35 28.54 20.34
C ILE A 38 8.04 29.52 19.19
N ARG A 39 7.09 30.43 19.39
CA ARG A 39 6.75 31.48 18.40
C ARG A 39 7.95 32.39 18.13
N GLU A 40 8.59 32.90 19.18
CA GLU A 40 9.80 33.73 19.05
C GLU A 40 10.96 32.96 18.41
N SER A 41 11.09 31.67 18.71
CA SER A 41 12.11 30.80 18.12
C SER A 41 11.91 30.65 16.61
N LEU A 42 10.67 30.42 16.17
CA LEU A 42 10.31 30.34 14.76
C LEU A 42 10.50 31.68 14.04
N THR A 43 10.09 32.79 14.66
CA THR A 43 10.32 34.13 14.10
C THR A 43 11.81 34.44 13.99
N THR A 44 12.60 34.09 15.00
CA THR A 44 14.05 34.25 14.99
C THR A 44 14.66 33.44 13.86
N LYS A 45 14.32 32.15 13.75
CA LYS A 45 14.80 31.27 12.68
C LYS A 45 14.45 31.81 11.29
N ASN A 46 13.24 32.35 11.10
CA ASN A 46 12.83 32.98 9.85
C ASN A 46 13.70 34.20 9.52
N VAL A 47 13.89 35.10 10.47
CA VAL A 47 14.69 36.32 10.28
C VAL A 47 16.15 35.98 10.01
N THR A 48 16.79 35.13 10.82
CA THR A 48 18.19 34.74 10.60
C THR A 48 18.40 34.01 9.28
N THR A 49 17.51 33.08 8.92
CA THR A 49 17.63 32.33 7.66
C THR A 49 17.44 33.24 6.45
N SER A 50 16.47 34.16 6.51
CA SER A 50 16.25 35.16 5.47
C SER A 50 17.44 36.12 5.32
N LEU A 51 18.02 36.56 6.44
CA LEU A 51 19.22 37.41 6.46
C LEU A 51 20.44 36.69 5.89
N CYS A 52 20.58 35.40 6.14
CA CYS A 52 21.67 34.59 5.58
C CYS A 52 21.46 34.19 4.12
N GLY A 53 20.31 34.53 3.51
CA GLY A 53 19.99 34.18 2.13
C GLY A 53 19.88 32.67 1.87
N ALA A 54 19.57 31.89 2.91
CA ALA A 54 19.43 30.44 2.77
C ALA A 54 18.16 30.10 1.94
N PRO A 55 18.22 29.10 1.05
CA PRO A 55 17.09 28.74 0.22
C PRO A 55 15.98 28.11 1.07
N VAL A 56 14.76 28.62 0.95
CA VAL A 56 13.57 28.02 1.56
C VAL A 56 13.27 26.70 0.85
N ARG A 57 13.13 25.61 1.61
CA ARG A 57 12.75 24.32 1.06
C ARG A 57 11.24 24.34 0.79
N ASP A 58 10.87 24.06 -0.45
CA ASP A 58 9.47 23.91 -0.85
C ASP A 58 9.27 22.57 -1.56
N ARG A 59 8.64 21.62 -0.85
CA ARG A 59 8.28 20.29 -1.35
C ARG A 59 6.77 20.13 -1.56
N THR A 60 6.02 21.22 -1.48
CA THR A 60 4.55 21.24 -1.56
C THR A 60 4.02 20.50 -2.80
N LYS A 61 4.65 20.75 -3.96
CA LYS A 61 4.29 20.11 -5.24
C LYS A 61 4.53 18.60 -5.25
N VAL A 62 5.55 18.13 -4.54
CA VAL A 62 5.85 16.69 -4.46
C VAL A 62 4.79 15.98 -3.64
N VAL A 63 4.37 16.59 -2.53
CA VAL A 63 3.31 16.06 -1.65
C VAL A 63 1.99 15.92 -2.41
N SER A 64 1.51 16.99 -3.04
CA SER A 64 0.24 16.96 -3.76
C SER A 64 0.29 16.10 -5.02
N ALA A 65 1.38 16.15 -5.79
CA ALA A 65 1.51 15.34 -7.00
C ALA A 65 1.60 13.84 -6.68
N ALA A 66 2.33 13.45 -5.62
CA ALA A 66 2.42 12.05 -5.20
C ALA A 66 1.05 11.51 -4.77
N GLY A 67 0.32 12.25 -3.90
CA GLY A 67 -1.00 11.84 -3.44
C GLY A 67 -2.05 11.78 -4.56
N LEU A 68 -2.06 12.75 -5.48
CA LEU A 68 -2.98 12.76 -6.61
C LEU A 68 -2.66 11.65 -7.62
N ALA A 69 -1.39 11.54 -8.05
CA ALA A 69 -1.00 10.54 -9.04
C ALA A 69 -1.20 9.12 -8.49
N GLY A 70 -0.75 8.86 -7.26
CA GLY A 70 -0.94 7.58 -6.58
C GLY A 70 -2.41 7.23 -6.40
N GLY A 71 -3.21 8.16 -5.89
CA GLY A 71 -4.66 7.99 -5.72
C GLY A 71 -5.39 7.70 -7.04
N ILE A 72 -5.05 8.37 -8.14
CA ILE A 72 -5.62 8.09 -9.47
C ILE A 72 -5.27 6.68 -9.93
N ILE A 73 -4.01 6.25 -9.78
CA ILE A 73 -3.57 4.92 -10.18
C ILE A 73 -4.27 3.85 -9.31
N ALA A 74 -4.38 4.07 -8.00
CA ALA A 74 -5.10 3.20 -7.08
C ALA A 74 -6.59 3.10 -7.44
N LEU A 75 -7.23 4.23 -7.80
CA LEU A 75 -8.61 4.26 -8.27
C LEU A 75 -8.81 3.45 -9.56
N ILE A 76 -7.90 3.60 -10.54
CA ILE A 76 -7.94 2.80 -11.77
C ILE A 76 -7.80 1.31 -11.45
N ALA A 77 -6.85 0.94 -10.58
CA ALA A 77 -6.65 -0.45 -10.16
C ALA A 77 -7.90 -1.02 -9.47
N PHE A 78 -8.55 -0.23 -8.62
CA PHE A 78 -9.81 -0.59 -7.98
C PHE A 78 -10.96 -0.76 -8.98
N ILE A 79 -11.12 0.14 -9.94
CA ILE A 79 -12.14 0.03 -11.00
C ILE A 79 -11.92 -1.25 -11.79
N LEU A 80 -10.68 -1.53 -12.21
CA LEU A 80 -10.34 -2.78 -12.89
C LEU A 80 -10.66 -4.02 -12.04
N ARG A 81 -10.38 -3.96 -10.74
CA ARG A 81 -10.77 -5.00 -9.79
C ARG A 81 -12.29 -5.19 -9.74
N MET A 82 -13.08 -4.11 -9.66
CA MET A 82 -14.54 -4.20 -9.64
C MET A 82 -15.11 -4.76 -10.95
N VAL A 83 -14.58 -4.34 -12.10
CA VAL A 83 -14.94 -4.90 -13.41
C VAL A 83 -14.63 -6.40 -13.46
N ALA A 84 -13.49 -6.84 -12.94
CA ALA A 84 -13.13 -8.26 -12.85
C ALA A 84 -14.11 -9.10 -12.02
N ARG A 85 -14.91 -8.45 -11.16
CA ARG A 85 -15.88 -9.08 -10.26
C ARG A 85 -17.32 -8.97 -10.74
N LEU A 86 -17.59 -8.20 -11.80
CA LEU A 86 -18.91 -8.14 -12.42
C LEU A 86 -19.32 -9.50 -12.97
N ARG A 87 -20.62 -9.79 -12.90
CA ARG A 87 -21.19 -11.06 -13.41
C ARG A 87 -20.98 -11.23 -14.92
N CYS A 88 -20.95 -10.13 -15.68
CA CYS A 88 -20.64 -10.16 -17.12
C CYS A 88 -19.24 -10.71 -17.41
N CYS A 89 -18.30 -10.55 -16.48
CA CYS A 89 -16.95 -11.09 -16.57
C CYS A 89 -16.82 -12.45 -15.86
N GLY A 90 -17.91 -13.06 -15.39
CA GLY A 90 -17.93 -14.34 -14.67
C GLY A 90 -17.33 -14.25 -13.26
N GLY A 91 -17.35 -13.06 -12.64
CA GLY A 91 -16.86 -12.82 -11.30
C GLY A 91 -17.95 -13.01 -10.23
N VAL A 92 -17.54 -13.34 -9.00
CA VAL A 92 -18.41 -13.36 -7.83
C VAL A 92 -17.85 -12.36 -6.81
N PHE A 93 -18.73 -11.52 -6.28
CA PHE A 93 -18.39 -10.51 -5.27
C PHE A 93 -18.11 -11.18 -3.92
N GLY A 94 -16.98 -10.85 -3.30
CA GLY A 94 -16.57 -11.43 -2.02
C GLY A 94 -16.39 -10.41 -0.90
N MET A 95 -16.11 -10.90 0.32
CA MET A 95 -15.76 -10.04 1.46
C MET A 95 -14.46 -9.25 1.22
N ASP A 96 -13.57 -9.76 0.37
CA ASP A 96 -12.37 -9.07 -0.07
C ASP A 96 -12.69 -7.79 -0.88
N ASP A 97 -13.78 -7.81 -1.66
CA ASP A 97 -14.22 -6.67 -2.45
C ASP A 97 -14.93 -5.61 -1.59
N LEU A 98 -15.74 -6.04 -0.61
CA LEU A 98 -16.38 -5.15 0.37
C LEU A 98 -15.35 -4.37 1.20
N THR A 99 -14.36 -5.08 1.76
CA THR A 99 -13.30 -4.46 2.57
C THR A 99 -12.45 -3.50 1.73
N MET A 100 -12.17 -3.84 0.47
CA MET A 100 -11.47 -2.94 -0.45
C MET A 100 -12.31 -1.70 -0.81
N MET A 101 -13.63 -1.84 -0.96
CA MET A 101 -14.52 -0.70 -1.20
C MET A 101 -14.50 0.28 -0.03
N VAL A 102 -14.57 -0.21 1.22
CA VAL A 102 -14.41 0.63 2.42
C VAL A 102 -13.04 1.31 2.44
N THR A 103 -11.98 0.57 2.10
CA THR A 103 -10.62 1.12 2.01
C THR A 103 -10.55 2.28 1.00
N MET A 104 -11.16 2.13 -0.18
CA MET A 104 -11.20 3.20 -1.18
C MET A 104 -12.02 4.41 -0.76
N CYS A 105 -13.12 4.21 -0.03
CA CYS A 105 -13.89 5.32 0.54
C CYS A 105 -13.07 6.15 1.53
N LEU A 106 -12.05 5.58 2.16
CA LEU A 106 -11.11 6.28 3.04
C LEU A 106 -9.91 6.86 2.29
N LEU A 107 -9.41 6.17 1.26
CA LEU A 107 -8.27 6.61 0.45
C LEU A 107 -8.59 7.89 -0.34
N ILE A 108 -9.81 8.02 -0.89
CA ILE A 108 -10.19 9.21 -1.66
C ILE A 108 -10.09 10.50 -0.82
N PRO A 109 -10.67 10.58 0.39
CA PRO A 109 -10.43 11.68 1.31
C PRO A 109 -8.95 11.93 1.61
N LEU A 110 -8.16 10.87 1.88
CA LEU A 110 -6.72 11.00 2.13
C LEU A 110 -5.99 11.72 0.98
N SER A 111 -6.23 11.29 -0.27
CA SER A 111 -5.66 11.94 -1.44
C SER A 111 -6.13 13.38 -1.61
N ALA A 112 -7.41 13.69 -1.31
CA ALA A 112 -7.93 15.06 -1.38
C ALA A 112 -7.32 15.97 -0.31
N LEU A 113 -7.20 15.48 0.92
CA LEU A 113 -6.60 16.21 2.04
C LEU A 113 -5.12 16.54 1.78
N SER A 114 -4.39 15.67 1.07
CA SER A 114 -3.00 15.97 0.67
C SER A 114 -2.87 17.25 -0.18
N VAL A 115 -3.86 17.58 -1.00
CA VAL A 115 -3.89 18.81 -1.79
C VAL A 115 -4.16 20.01 -0.91
N VAL A 116 -5.15 19.91 -0.01
CA VAL A 116 -5.49 20.98 0.95
C VAL A 116 -4.32 21.28 1.88
N LEU A 117 -3.65 20.24 2.39
CA LEU A 117 -2.46 20.36 3.21
C LEU A 117 -1.33 21.06 2.45
N ALA A 118 -1.07 20.64 1.21
CA ALA A 118 -0.09 21.28 0.35
C ALA A 118 -0.40 22.77 0.14
N ASP A 119 -1.64 23.12 -0.22
CA ASP A 119 -2.06 24.51 -0.44
C ASP A 119 -1.94 25.36 0.83
N THR A 120 -2.17 24.78 2.01
CA THR A 120 -2.02 25.47 3.31
C THR A 120 -0.54 25.72 3.66
N GLY A 121 0.39 25.01 3.02
CA GLY A 121 1.84 25.18 3.18
C GLY A 121 2.58 23.94 3.68
N LEU A 122 1.92 22.77 3.75
CA LEU A 122 2.61 21.51 4.05
C LEU A 122 3.64 21.22 2.97
N GLY A 123 4.90 21.09 3.36
CA GLY A 123 6.02 20.97 2.42
C GLY A 123 6.98 22.14 2.46
N LYS A 124 6.59 23.25 3.08
CA LYS A 124 7.46 24.38 3.40
C LYS A 124 8.02 24.26 4.79
N ASP A 125 9.15 24.93 4.99
CA ASP A 125 9.78 25.10 6.28
C ASP A 125 8.83 25.78 7.29
N MET A 126 8.63 25.19 8.47
CA MET A 126 7.64 25.62 9.48
C MET A 126 7.78 27.10 9.87
N TRP A 127 9.01 27.64 9.91
CA TRP A 127 9.28 29.03 10.26
C TRP A 127 8.83 30.04 9.19
N THR A 128 8.51 29.58 7.99
CA THR A 128 8.01 30.44 6.90
C THR A 128 6.49 30.59 6.90
N LEU A 129 5.79 29.80 7.72
CA LEU A 129 4.33 29.75 7.74
C LEU A 129 3.74 30.70 8.80
N PRO A 130 2.59 31.33 8.50
CA PRO A 130 1.79 31.99 9.53
C PRO A 130 1.39 31.00 10.64
N PHE A 131 1.38 31.45 11.88
CA PHE A 131 1.04 30.59 13.04
C PHE A 131 -0.36 29.96 12.94
N ASP A 132 -1.34 30.68 12.37
CA ASP A 132 -2.69 30.13 12.15
C ASP A 132 -2.70 28.97 11.14
N ASN A 133 -1.85 29.04 10.10
CA ASN A 133 -1.71 27.96 9.13
C ASN A 133 -1.08 26.72 9.77
N ILE A 134 -0.16 26.87 10.72
CA ILE A 134 0.43 25.74 11.45
C ILE A 134 -0.65 24.97 12.21
N THR A 135 -1.48 25.69 12.97
CA THR A 135 -2.61 25.09 13.69
C THR A 135 -3.60 24.41 12.73
N HIS A 136 -3.91 25.05 11.60
CA HIS A 136 -4.81 24.47 10.59
C HIS A 136 -4.24 23.21 9.93
N ILE A 137 -2.94 23.20 9.61
CA ILE A 137 -2.23 22.02 9.10
C ILE A 137 -2.30 20.88 10.10
N LEU A 138 -1.98 21.13 11.38
CA LEU A 138 -2.01 20.10 12.41
C LEU A 138 -3.41 19.55 12.66
N TYR A 139 -4.43 20.41 12.59
CA TYR A 139 -5.83 19.99 12.68
C TYR A 139 -6.24 19.03 11.56
N ILE A 140 -5.87 19.34 10.31
CA ILE A 140 -6.15 18.45 9.18
C ILE A 140 -5.31 17.16 9.30
N TYR A 141 -4.04 17.29 9.66
CA TYR A 141 -3.11 16.17 9.80
C TYR A 141 -3.58 15.16 10.84
N PHE A 142 -4.19 15.62 11.93
CA PHE A 142 -4.80 14.74 12.93
C PHE A 142 -5.87 13.81 12.33
N TRP A 143 -6.76 14.34 11.48
CA TRP A 143 -7.79 13.52 10.82
C TRP A 143 -7.18 12.64 9.72
N ASP A 144 -6.20 13.15 9.00
CA ASP A 144 -5.45 12.42 7.98
C ASP A 144 -4.75 11.18 8.58
N GLU A 145 -4.14 11.33 9.77
CA GLU A 145 -3.50 10.24 10.52
C GLU A 145 -4.50 9.12 10.86
N LEU A 146 -5.72 9.45 11.31
CA LEU A 146 -6.75 8.45 11.63
C LEU A 146 -7.20 7.67 10.38
N ILE A 147 -7.31 8.36 9.24
CA ILE A 147 -7.64 7.75 7.96
C ILE A 147 -6.51 6.82 7.51
N TYR A 148 -5.26 7.27 7.60
CA TYR A 148 -4.07 6.49 7.28
C TYR A 148 -3.99 5.20 8.12
N LEU A 149 -4.09 5.32 9.46
CA LEU A 149 -4.07 4.19 10.38
C LEU A 149 -5.20 3.19 10.13
N SER A 150 -6.27 3.63 9.47
CA SER A 150 -7.40 2.79 9.09
C SER A 150 -7.17 2.05 7.76
N ILE A 151 -6.61 2.72 6.76
CA ILE A 151 -6.38 2.16 5.41
C ILE A 151 -5.40 0.99 5.45
N LEU A 152 -4.32 1.11 6.23
CA LEU A 152 -3.27 0.09 6.33
C LEU A 152 -3.81 -1.32 6.69
N PRO A 153 -4.48 -1.52 7.84
CA PRO A 153 -5.01 -2.83 8.22
C PRO A 153 -6.18 -3.26 7.31
N LEU A 154 -7.03 -2.35 6.83
CA LEU A 154 -8.15 -2.71 5.94
C LEU A 154 -7.66 -3.30 4.61
N THR A 155 -6.58 -2.74 4.05
CA THR A 155 -5.92 -3.26 2.84
C THR A 155 -5.41 -4.69 3.08
N LYS A 156 -4.73 -4.92 4.21
CA LYS A 156 -4.22 -6.24 4.61
C LYS A 156 -5.35 -7.25 4.85
N ILE A 157 -6.46 -6.80 5.46
CA ILE A 157 -7.66 -7.62 5.67
C ILE A 157 -8.28 -8.04 4.33
N SER A 158 -8.36 -7.13 3.35
CA SER A 158 -8.86 -7.47 2.00
C SER A 158 -8.00 -8.55 1.33
N ILE A 159 -6.66 -8.46 1.44
CA ILE A 159 -5.73 -9.48 0.96
C ILE A 159 -5.96 -10.82 1.68
N CYS A 160 -6.13 -10.81 3.00
CA CYS A 160 -6.40 -12.02 3.78
C CYS A 160 -7.75 -12.67 3.42
N CYS A 161 -8.80 -11.87 3.21
CA CYS A 161 -10.10 -12.33 2.71
C CYS A 161 -9.96 -13.00 1.34
N PHE A 162 -9.11 -12.44 0.47
CA PHE A 162 -8.81 -13.04 -0.83
C PHE A 162 -8.08 -14.39 -0.69
N TYR A 163 -7.16 -14.52 0.27
CA TYR A 163 -6.49 -15.79 0.57
C TYR A 163 -7.45 -16.86 1.08
N LEU A 164 -8.37 -16.51 1.97
CA LEU A 164 -9.41 -17.43 2.47
C LEU A 164 -10.30 -17.98 1.36
N ARG A 165 -10.45 -17.22 0.27
CA ARG A 165 -11.23 -17.62 -0.89
C ARG A 165 -10.49 -18.56 -1.83
N ILE A 166 -9.18 -18.42 -1.96
CA ILE A 166 -8.36 -19.26 -2.86
C ILE A 166 -7.99 -20.59 -2.22
N PHE A 167 -7.54 -20.54 -0.96
CA PHE A 167 -6.92 -21.69 -0.32
C PHE A 167 -7.91 -22.35 0.65
N PRO A 168 -8.40 -23.57 0.33
CA PRO A 168 -9.36 -24.26 1.17
C PRO A 168 -8.73 -24.94 2.39
N ASP A 169 -7.39 -25.00 2.47
CA ASP A 169 -6.66 -25.68 3.55
C ASP A 169 -7.02 -25.13 4.94
N ARG A 170 -7.35 -26.04 5.87
CA ARG A 170 -7.92 -25.67 7.17
C ARG A 170 -6.89 -25.02 8.10
N SER A 171 -5.64 -25.50 8.06
CA SER A 171 -4.55 -24.91 8.85
C SER A 171 -4.22 -23.50 8.35
N PHE A 172 -4.17 -23.34 7.03
CA PHE A 172 -3.96 -22.05 6.38
C PHE A 172 -5.09 -21.06 6.73
N ARG A 173 -6.35 -21.48 6.62
CA ARG A 173 -7.50 -20.62 6.96
C ARG A 173 -7.47 -20.16 8.42
N ASN A 174 -7.16 -21.05 9.36
CA ASN A 174 -7.02 -20.68 10.77
C ASN A 174 -5.91 -19.63 10.97
N ALA A 175 -4.74 -19.83 10.35
CA ALA A 175 -3.66 -18.84 10.39
C ALA A 175 -4.10 -17.49 9.82
N THR A 176 -4.80 -17.48 8.68
CA THR A 176 -5.33 -16.25 8.07
C THR A 176 -6.34 -15.52 8.96
N TYR A 177 -7.23 -16.24 9.65
CA TYR A 177 -8.15 -15.61 10.62
C TYR A 177 -7.42 -14.97 11.79
N VAL A 178 -6.33 -15.59 12.29
CA VAL A 178 -5.48 -14.97 13.32
C VAL A 178 -4.86 -13.67 12.80
N VAL A 179 -4.35 -13.66 11.57
CA VAL A 179 -3.77 -12.44 10.96
C VAL A 179 -4.82 -11.34 10.77
N ILE A 180 -6.04 -11.69 10.37
CA ILE A 180 -7.16 -10.74 10.32
C ILE A 180 -7.43 -10.16 11.71
N ALA A 181 -7.49 -11.00 12.75
CA ALA A 181 -7.70 -10.53 14.13
C ALA A 181 -6.58 -9.59 14.60
N LEU A 182 -5.32 -9.86 14.26
CA LEU A 182 -4.20 -8.97 14.56
C LEU A 182 -4.33 -7.61 13.87
N ASN A 183 -4.76 -7.59 12.60
CA ASN A 183 -4.99 -6.33 11.87
C ASN A 183 -6.17 -5.54 12.43
N VAL A 184 -7.24 -6.20 12.83
CA VAL A 184 -8.38 -5.56 13.52
C VAL A 184 -7.94 -5.01 14.88
N GLY A 185 -7.11 -5.75 15.62
CA GLY A 185 -6.53 -5.28 16.88
C GLY A 185 -5.65 -4.05 16.68
N TYR A 186 -4.79 -4.04 15.65
CA TYR A 186 -3.98 -2.88 15.27
C TYR A 186 -4.87 -1.66 14.97
N LEU A 187 -5.89 -1.83 14.11
CA LEU A 187 -6.84 -0.79 13.76
C LEU A 187 -7.46 -0.15 14.99
N ILE A 188 -8.05 -0.98 15.87
CA ILE A 188 -8.76 -0.49 17.06
C ILE A 188 -7.79 0.18 18.02
N ALA A 189 -6.63 -0.45 18.30
CA ALA A 189 -5.67 0.07 19.25
C ALA A 189 -5.12 1.43 18.82
N PHE A 190 -4.59 1.55 17.61
CA PHE A 190 -3.94 2.77 17.16
C PHE A 190 -4.92 3.90 16.88
N VAL A 191 -6.11 3.62 16.36
CA VAL A 191 -7.15 4.64 16.21
C VAL A 191 -7.58 5.20 17.57
N LEU A 192 -7.80 4.34 18.58
CA LEU A 192 -8.16 4.82 19.92
C LEU A 192 -7.02 5.60 20.59
N ILE A 193 -5.78 5.13 20.45
CA ILE A 193 -4.61 5.83 20.99
C ILE A 193 -4.46 7.21 20.34
N SER A 194 -4.58 7.32 19.01
CA SER A 194 -4.51 8.61 18.30
C SER A 194 -5.68 9.53 18.66
N ILE A 195 -6.93 9.03 18.74
CA ILE A 195 -8.09 9.83 19.17
C ILE A 195 -7.89 10.40 20.57
N PHE A 196 -7.33 9.62 21.49
CA PHE A 196 -7.11 10.03 22.88
C PHE A 196 -5.66 10.44 23.16
N GLN A 197 -4.91 10.84 22.14
CA GLN A 197 -3.49 11.16 22.29
C GLN A 197 -3.24 12.37 23.20
N CYS A 198 -4.19 13.30 23.28
CA CYS A 198 -4.13 14.50 24.10
C CYS A 198 -5.38 14.66 24.98
N ARG A 199 -5.18 15.23 26.18
CA ARG A 199 -6.24 15.66 27.09
C ARG A 199 -6.02 17.13 27.51
N PRO A 200 -6.97 18.03 27.21
CA PRO A 200 -8.12 17.85 26.31
C PRO A 200 -7.70 17.64 24.83
N LEU A 201 -8.61 17.09 24.00
CA LEU A 201 -8.38 16.76 22.59
C LEU A 201 -7.78 17.93 21.76
N PRO A 202 -8.19 19.20 21.94
CA PRO A 202 -7.62 20.30 21.17
C PRO A 202 -6.10 20.45 21.28
N GLY A 203 -5.49 19.88 22.32
CA GLY A 203 -4.04 19.79 22.45
C GLY A 203 -3.36 19.06 21.28
N ALA A 204 -4.06 18.22 20.52
CA ALA A 204 -3.50 17.55 19.35
C ALA A 204 -3.03 18.52 18.26
N TRP A 205 -3.67 19.69 18.14
CA TRP A 205 -3.33 20.70 17.13
C TRP A 205 -2.98 22.08 17.70
N LEU A 206 -3.19 22.32 19.00
CA LEU A 206 -2.82 23.57 19.69
C LEU A 206 -1.52 23.47 20.49
N ARG A 207 -1.05 22.27 20.86
CA ARG A 207 0.13 22.12 21.72
C ARG A 207 1.45 22.63 21.12
N TRP A 208 1.50 22.84 19.81
CA TRP A 208 2.76 23.13 19.11
C TRP A 208 3.44 24.42 19.55
N ASP A 209 2.70 25.41 20.06
CA ASP A 209 3.26 26.69 20.52
C ASP A 209 3.75 26.68 21.98
N GLY A 210 3.37 25.64 22.74
CA GLY A 210 3.78 25.44 24.13
C GLY A 210 3.19 26.46 25.12
N GLU A 211 2.20 27.25 24.72
CA GLU A 211 1.60 28.28 25.57
C GLU A 211 0.58 27.70 26.55
N GLU A 212 -0.15 26.67 26.11
CA GLU A 212 -1.15 25.97 26.91
C GLU A 212 -0.65 24.60 27.41
N ASN A 213 -0.96 24.29 28.68
CA ASN A 213 -0.58 23.03 29.31
C ASN A 213 -1.52 21.89 28.89
N PHE A 214 -1.23 21.26 27.76
CA PHE A 214 -1.88 20.03 27.34
C PHE A 214 -1.11 18.79 27.80
N GLN A 215 -1.82 17.80 28.33
CA GLN A 215 -1.22 16.49 28.62
C GLN A 215 -1.46 15.58 27.42
N CYS A 216 -0.39 15.23 26.70
CA CYS A 216 -0.46 14.24 25.63
C CYS A 216 0.52 13.10 25.87
N ASN A 217 0.26 11.98 25.21
CA ASN A 217 1.20 10.86 25.18
C ASN A 217 2.47 11.23 24.39
N HIS A 218 3.42 10.29 24.35
CA HIS A 218 4.60 10.42 23.50
C HIS A 218 4.25 10.10 22.04
N ILE A 219 3.75 11.10 21.31
CA ILE A 219 3.29 10.99 19.91
C ILE A 219 4.35 10.35 19.01
N ASN A 220 5.62 10.74 19.17
CA ASN A 220 6.72 10.12 18.42
C ASN A 220 6.85 8.62 18.72
N ALA A 221 6.81 8.23 20.00
CA ALA A 221 6.92 6.83 20.40
C ALA A 221 5.71 6.01 19.90
N GLN A 222 4.51 6.60 19.92
CA GLN A 222 3.31 6.02 19.31
C GLN A 222 3.51 5.78 17.80
N GLY A 223 3.99 6.78 17.06
CA GLY A 223 4.25 6.67 15.62
C GLY A 223 5.26 5.56 15.30
N TRP A 224 6.35 5.48 16.06
CA TRP A 224 7.34 4.40 15.92
C TRP A 224 6.74 3.02 16.20
N ALA A 225 5.94 2.88 17.26
CA ALA A 225 5.27 1.62 17.57
C ALA A 225 4.29 1.20 16.46
N ALA A 226 3.51 2.15 15.93
CA ALA A 226 2.59 1.93 14.81
C ALA A 226 3.35 1.43 13.57
N ALA A 227 4.41 2.13 13.18
CA ALA A 227 5.23 1.80 12.02
C ALA A 227 5.86 0.40 12.13
N VAL A 228 6.48 0.07 13.27
CA VAL A 228 7.11 -1.24 13.49
C VAL A 228 6.07 -2.37 13.45
N ILE A 229 4.94 -2.20 14.13
CA ILE A 229 3.90 -3.24 14.16
C ILE A 229 3.28 -3.41 12.76
N ASN A 230 2.99 -2.32 12.05
CA ASN A 230 2.48 -2.35 10.69
C ASN A 230 3.43 -3.12 9.75
N MET A 231 4.74 -2.85 9.83
CA MET A 231 5.76 -3.58 9.06
C MET A 231 5.76 -5.08 9.36
N VAL A 232 5.68 -5.46 10.64
CA VAL A 232 5.60 -6.88 11.04
C VAL A 232 4.35 -7.53 10.46
N LEU A 233 3.19 -6.84 10.49
CA LEU A 233 1.96 -7.33 9.89
C LEU A 233 2.06 -7.49 8.36
N ASP A 234 2.74 -6.58 7.66
CA ASP A 234 3.03 -6.72 6.23
C ASP A 234 3.83 -7.98 5.93
N LEU A 235 4.90 -8.23 6.69
CA LEU A 235 5.72 -9.43 6.54
C LEU A 235 4.90 -10.70 6.78
N ILE A 236 4.06 -10.72 7.82
CA ILE A 236 3.20 -11.87 8.12
C ILE A 236 2.23 -12.13 6.96
N VAL A 237 1.52 -11.12 6.46
CA VAL A 237 0.57 -11.25 5.35
C VAL A 237 1.27 -11.75 4.08
N MET A 238 2.49 -11.26 3.81
CA MET A 238 3.26 -11.65 2.63
C MET A 238 3.80 -13.09 2.71
N ILE A 239 4.27 -13.53 3.88
CA ILE A 239 4.83 -14.87 4.09
C ILE A 239 3.73 -15.93 4.08
N LEU A 240 2.52 -15.58 4.53
CA LEU A 240 1.39 -16.49 4.68
C LEU A 240 1.16 -17.38 3.43
N PRO A 241 0.96 -16.85 2.21
CA PRO A 241 0.76 -17.69 1.02
C PRO A 241 2.04 -18.39 0.54
N LEU A 242 3.24 -17.91 0.87
CA LEU A 242 4.50 -18.49 0.38
C LEU A 242 4.68 -19.94 0.82
N ARG A 243 4.29 -20.26 2.06
CA ARG A 243 4.33 -21.63 2.56
C ARG A 243 3.46 -22.55 1.70
N GLN A 244 2.27 -22.12 1.32
CA GLN A 244 1.35 -22.91 0.48
C GLN A 244 1.85 -23.01 -0.97
N LEU A 245 2.47 -21.94 -1.47
CA LEU A 245 3.02 -21.89 -2.82
C LEU A 245 4.32 -22.70 -2.97
N TYR A 246 5.10 -22.90 -1.91
CA TYR A 246 6.30 -23.74 -1.97
C TYR A 246 5.98 -25.21 -2.26
N HIS A 247 4.83 -25.69 -1.79
CA HIS A 247 4.35 -27.04 -2.08
C HIS A 247 3.76 -27.20 -3.50
N LEU A 248 3.56 -26.10 -4.23
CA LEU A 248 2.97 -26.11 -5.56
C LEU A 248 4.03 -25.61 -6.56
N ASN A 249 4.56 -26.50 -7.41
CA ASN A 249 5.62 -26.20 -8.40
C ASN A 249 5.23 -25.03 -9.34
N LEU A 250 5.47 -23.80 -8.92
CA LEU A 250 5.11 -22.58 -9.64
C LEU A 250 6.37 -21.93 -10.23
N SER A 251 6.29 -21.59 -11.52
CA SER A 251 7.38 -20.98 -12.28
C SER A 251 7.88 -19.67 -11.65
N LEU A 252 9.17 -19.38 -11.81
CA LEU A 252 9.89 -18.22 -11.23
C LEU A 252 9.19 -16.86 -11.46
N LYS A 253 8.40 -16.74 -12.54
CA LYS A 253 7.57 -15.55 -12.85
C LYS A 253 6.47 -15.27 -11.81
N LYS A 254 6.04 -16.26 -11.03
CA LYS A 254 5.06 -16.09 -9.93
C LYS A 254 5.73 -15.68 -8.61
N LYS A 255 7.03 -15.96 -8.48
CA LYS A 255 7.88 -15.58 -7.34
C LYS A 255 8.25 -14.08 -7.37
N SER A 256 8.27 -13.45 -8.55
CA SER A 256 8.63 -12.04 -8.71
C SER A 256 7.63 -11.06 -8.10
N TYR A 257 6.32 -11.37 -8.10
CA TYR A 257 5.32 -10.50 -7.46
C TYR A 257 5.56 -10.36 -5.95
N VAL A 258 5.95 -11.46 -5.29
CA VAL A 258 6.24 -11.46 -3.85
C VAL A 258 7.54 -10.72 -3.54
N ILE A 259 8.54 -10.83 -4.43
CA ILE A 259 9.79 -10.06 -4.33
C ILE A 259 9.54 -8.56 -4.54
N CYS A 260 8.69 -8.16 -5.50
CA CYS A 260 8.34 -6.76 -5.69
C CYS A 260 7.58 -6.19 -4.48
N MET A 261 6.65 -6.95 -3.89
CA MET A 261 5.95 -6.54 -2.65
C MET A 261 6.93 -6.41 -1.47
N PHE A 262 7.89 -7.32 -1.33
CA PHE A 262 8.93 -7.28 -0.29
C PHE A 262 9.88 -6.08 -0.46
N SER A 263 10.33 -5.82 -1.69
CA SER A 263 11.23 -4.71 -1.99
C SER A 263 10.58 -3.36 -1.71
N LEU A 264 9.28 -3.20 -1.94
CA LEU A 264 8.58 -1.94 -1.65
C LEU A 264 8.50 -1.67 -0.14
N GLY A 265 8.18 -2.67 0.70
CA GLY A 265 8.14 -2.50 2.16
C GLY A 265 9.52 -2.24 2.80
N VAL A 266 10.59 -2.86 2.30
CA VAL A 266 11.96 -2.60 2.77
C VAL A 266 12.49 -1.27 2.25
N PHE A 267 12.16 -0.88 1.02
CA PHE A 267 12.63 0.37 0.40
C PHE A 267 11.98 1.62 1.02
N ILE A 268 10.74 1.52 1.51
CA ILE A 268 10.06 2.59 2.27
C ILE A 268 10.73 2.83 3.64
N MET A 269 11.38 1.83 4.23
CA MET A 269 12.05 1.93 5.54
C MET A 269 13.46 2.53 5.50
N ILE A 270 14.16 2.43 4.38
CA ILE A 270 15.56 2.89 4.25
C ILE A 270 15.72 4.41 4.46
N PRO A 271 14.84 5.28 3.93
CA PRO A 271 14.92 6.72 4.23
C PRO A 271 14.69 7.04 5.71
N PHE A 272 13.83 6.28 6.41
CA PHE A 272 13.45 6.52 7.81
C PHE A 272 14.59 6.22 8.80
N GLY A 273 15.40 5.19 8.53
CA GLY A 273 16.59 4.84 9.32
C GLY A 273 17.82 5.70 9.04
N LEU A 274 17.92 6.31 7.86
CA LEU A 274 19.01 7.21 7.49
C LEU A 274 18.81 8.63 8.04
N ILE A 275 17.57 9.10 8.15
CA ILE A 275 17.23 10.42 8.70
C ILE A 275 17.42 10.47 10.23
N SER A 276 17.22 9.34 10.93
CA SER A 276 17.34 9.25 12.39
C SER A 276 18.77 9.31 12.96
N ASN A 277 19.81 9.25 12.10
CA ASN A 277 21.19 9.47 12.53
C ASN A 277 21.56 10.97 12.61
N SER A 278 20.69 11.86 12.12
CA SER A 278 20.80 13.30 12.34
C SER A 278 19.94 13.67 13.55
N PHE A 279 20.50 13.48 14.74
CA PHE A 279 19.95 13.95 16.01
C PHE A 279 19.94 15.49 16.12
N VAL A 280 19.52 16.23 15.10
CA VAL A 280 19.33 17.69 15.16
C VAL A 280 18.33 18.07 14.08
N ASP A 281 17.09 18.38 14.50
CA ASP A 281 16.09 19.23 13.82
C ASP A 281 14.65 18.74 14.07
N ILE A 282 14.31 18.65 15.34
CA ILE A 282 12.94 18.41 15.86
C ILE A 282 11.94 19.48 15.37
N TYR A 283 12.40 20.59 14.79
CA TYR A 283 11.57 21.76 14.50
C TYR A 283 11.48 22.15 13.02
N THR A 284 12.20 21.49 12.08
CA THR A 284 12.47 22.15 10.80
C THR A 284 12.37 21.39 9.48
N GLY A 285 11.81 20.17 9.39
CA GLY A 285 11.44 19.69 8.04
C GLY A 285 11.10 18.22 7.82
N ASP A 286 11.23 17.35 8.83
CA ASP A 286 11.14 15.90 8.58
C ASP A 286 9.72 15.33 8.51
N TYR A 287 8.71 16.02 9.06
CA TYR A 287 7.31 15.58 8.96
C TYR A 287 6.79 15.52 7.52
N VAL A 288 7.28 16.40 6.64
CA VAL A 288 6.92 16.42 5.22
C VAL A 288 7.33 15.12 4.54
N SER A 289 8.55 14.65 4.86
CA SER A 289 9.08 13.40 4.31
C SER A 289 8.22 12.21 4.71
N ILE A 290 7.82 12.16 5.97
CA ILE A 290 6.95 11.11 6.52
C ILE A 290 5.58 11.14 5.84
N GLY A 291 4.97 12.32 5.70
CA GLY A 291 3.63 12.49 5.13
C GLY A 291 3.47 11.92 3.71
N TYR A 292 4.32 12.31 2.75
CA TYR A 292 4.14 11.81 1.38
C TYR A 292 4.52 10.33 1.23
N TRP A 293 5.45 9.80 2.04
CA TRP A 293 5.77 8.37 2.04
C TRP A 293 4.60 7.54 2.55
N SER A 294 3.89 8.00 3.59
CA SER A 294 2.68 7.36 4.10
C SER A 294 1.55 7.31 3.06
N THR A 295 1.36 8.38 2.28
CA THR A 295 0.37 8.38 1.19
C THR A 295 0.73 7.35 0.11
N ILE A 296 2.00 7.31 -0.31
CA ILE A 296 2.49 6.34 -1.30
C ILE A 296 2.32 4.90 -0.79
N GLU A 297 2.57 4.65 0.49
CA GLU A 297 2.37 3.33 1.10
C GLU A 297 0.92 2.85 0.96
N CYS A 298 -0.05 3.72 1.28
CA CYS A 298 -1.47 3.43 1.12
C CYS A 298 -1.86 3.13 -0.34
N ASP A 299 -1.44 3.98 -1.27
CA ASP A 299 -1.73 3.83 -2.69
C ASP A 299 -1.15 2.53 -3.25
N VAL A 300 0.12 2.26 -2.96
CA VAL A 300 0.82 1.05 -3.38
C VAL A 300 0.18 -0.19 -2.77
N GLY A 301 -0.22 -0.14 -1.50
CA GLY A 301 -0.92 -1.22 -0.82
C GLY A 301 -2.24 -1.59 -1.51
N VAL A 302 -3.05 -0.59 -1.85
CA VAL A 302 -4.33 -0.79 -2.56
C VAL A 302 -4.11 -1.34 -3.97
N ILE A 303 -3.16 -0.77 -4.72
CA ILE A 303 -2.78 -1.28 -6.05
C ILE A 303 -2.39 -2.75 -5.93
N CYS A 304 -1.53 -3.06 -4.96
CA CYS A 304 -1.04 -4.40 -4.66
C CYS A 304 -2.17 -5.40 -4.38
N ALA A 305 -3.14 -5.01 -3.56
CA ALA A 305 -4.30 -5.82 -3.25
C ALA A 305 -5.24 -6.02 -4.46
N CYS A 306 -5.21 -5.12 -5.45
CA CYS A 306 -6.00 -5.24 -6.67
C CYS A 306 -5.36 -6.13 -7.75
N LEU A 307 -4.04 -6.32 -7.74
CA LEU A 307 -3.30 -7.11 -8.74
C LEU A 307 -3.85 -8.51 -9.03
N PRO A 308 -4.26 -9.32 -8.03
CA PRO A 308 -4.76 -10.66 -8.30
C PRO A 308 -6.06 -10.67 -9.11
N ALA A 309 -6.95 -9.71 -8.85
CA ALA A 309 -8.20 -9.55 -9.59
C ALA A 309 -7.93 -9.06 -11.02
N ILE A 310 -7.04 -8.08 -11.18
CA ILE A 310 -6.61 -7.56 -12.48
C ILE A 310 -6.01 -8.69 -13.33
N ARG A 311 -5.15 -9.54 -12.75
CA ARG A 311 -4.58 -10.71 -13.43
C ARG A 311 -5.67 -11.68 -13.90
N SER A 312 -6.69 -11.92 -13.09
CA SER A 312 -7.83 -12.76 -13.48
C SER A 312 -8.62 -12.18 -14.65
N LEU A 313 -8.78 -10.85 -14.70
CA LEU A 313 -9.46 -10.17 -15.80
C LEU A 313 -8.64 -10.24 -17.10
N LEU A 314 -7.34 -9.94 -17.04
CA LEU A 314 -6.45 -9.97 -18.21
C LEU A 314 -6.42 -11.35 -18.87
N ARG A 315 -6.42 -12.44 -18.07
CA ARG A 315 -6.50 -13.81 -18.59
C ARG A 315 -7.79 -14.12 -19.34
N ARG A 316 -8.90 -13.41 -19.05
CA ARG A 316 -10.21 -13.63 -19.68
C ARG A 316 -10.40 -12.75 -20.92
N VAL A 317 -9.95 -11.49 -20.87
CA VAL A 317 -10.18 -10.49 -21.93
C VAL A 317 -9.10 -10.53 -23.02
N ALA A 318 -7.85 -10.86 -22.67
CA ALA A 318 -6.74 -10.88 -23.61
C ALA A 318 -5.88 -12.16 -23.46
N PRO A 319 -6.45 -13.35 -23.77
CA PRO A 319 -5.73 -14.63 -23.63
C PRO A 319 -4.46 -14.69 -24.49
N GLY A 320 -4.37 -13.96 -25.60
CA GLY A 320 -3.18 -13.92 -26.47
C GLY A 320 -1.98 -13.13 -25.91
N LEU A 321 -2.18 -12.24 -24.94
CA LEU A 321 -1.10 -11.43 -24.33
C LEU A 321 -0.58 -12.03 -22.99
N PHE A 322 -1.38 -12.85 -22.31
CA PHE A 322 -1.10 -13.37 -20.97
C PHE A 322 -1.40 -14.87 -20.77
N GLY A 323 -1.76 -15.59 -21.84
CA GLY A 323 -1.87 -17.04 -21.82
C GLY A 323 -0.51 -17.67 -21.54
N ASP A 324 -0.43 -18.49 -20.49
CA ASP A 324 0.71 -19.39 -20.35
C ASP A 324 0.75 -20.24 -21.63
N THR A 325 1.85 -20.16 -22.39
CA THR A 325 2.12 -21.01 -23.56
C THR A 325 2.32 -22.44 -23.09
N THR A 326 1.26 -23.11 -22.64
CA THR A 326 1.20 -24.56 -22.65
C THR A 326 1.06 -24.96 -24.12
N HIS A 327 2.19 -25.37 -24.70
CA HIS A 327 2.24 -26.11 -25.97
C HIS A 327 1.26 -27.28 -25.90
N ALA A 328 0.05 -27.10 -26.42
CA ALA A 328 -0.77 -28.21 -26.86
C ALA A 328 -0.17 -28.66 -28.21
N ASN A 329 0.81 -29.56 -28.16
CA ASN A 329 1.17 -30.36 -29.33
C ASN A 329 0.01 -31.33 -29.60
N SER A 330 -1.06 -30.82 -30.22
CA SER A 330 -1.95 -31.68 -30.98
C SER A 330 -1.20 -32.05 -32.26
N TYR A 331 -0.61 -33.24 -32.27
CA TYR A 331 -0.17 -33.91 -33.48
C TYR A 331 -1.38 -34.06 -34.41
N ALA A 332 -1.56 -33.11 -35.32
CA ALA A 332 -2.40 -33.29 -36.48
C ALA A 332 -1.67 -34.26 -37.43
N VAL A 333 -1.97 -35.55 -37.32
CA VAL A 333 -1.55 -36.54 -38.32
C VAL A 333 -2.38 -36.28 -39.56
N ASN A 334 -1.77 -35.56 -40.50
CA ASN A 334 -2.30 -35.35 -41.84
C ASN A 334 -1.78 -36.49 -42.72
N SER A 335 -2.62 -37.48 -43.05
CA SER A 335 -2.28 -38.48 -44.07
C SER A 335 -3.23 -38.38 -45.25
N HIS A 336 -2.81 -37.60 -46.24
CA HIS A 336 -3.22 -37.76 -47.62
C HIS A 336 -2.49 -38.97 -48.23
N SER A 337 -3.22 -39.96 -48.74
CA SER A 337 -2.83 -40.65 -49.97
C SER A 337 -4.01 -41.39 -50.62
N ARG A 338 -4.30 -40.99 -51.86
CA ARG A 338 -5.12 -41.70 -52.85
C ARG A 338 -4.42 -42.99 -53.31
N GLY A 339 -5.22 -43.98 -53.74
CA GLY A 339 -4.86 -44.85 -54.86
C GLY A 339 -4.79 -46.37 -54.61
N THR A 340 -5.81 -47.08 -55.12
CA THR A 340 -5.73 -48.30 -55.98
C THR A 340 -4.77 -49.45 -55.67
N GLY A 341 -5.34 -50.67 -55.58
CA GLY A 341 -4.76 -51.87 -56.23
C GLY A 341 -4.45 -53.12 -55.38
N SER A 342 -5.20 -54.19 -55.64
CA SER A 342 -4.84 -55.63 -55.65
C SER A 342 -4.30 -56.37 -54.41
N ARG A 343 -5.02 -57.47 -54.08
CA ARG A 343 -4.61 -58.81 -53.59
C ARG A 343 -3.16 -59.00 -53.10
N PHE A 344 -2.99 -59.47 -51.86
CA PHE A 344 -2.30 -60.74 -51.56
C PHE A 344 -2.56 -61.20 -50.11
N ASP A 345 -2.65 -62.53 -49.93
CA ASP A 345 -2.71 -63.26 -48.66
C ASP A 345 -1.45 -63.06 -47.81
N GLY A 346 -1.61 -63.01 -46.49
CA GLY A 346 -0.51 -62.92 -45.55
C GLY A 346 -0.97 -63.14 -44.11
N VAL A 347 -0.98 -64.41 -43.72
CA VAL A 347 -1.17 -64.94 -42.37
C VAL A 347 -0.46 -64.08 -41.30
N ASN A 348 -1.18 -63.70 -40.24
CA ASN A 348 -0.55 -63.14 -39.04
C ASN A 348 -0.90 -63.99 -37.82
N VAL A 349 0.15 -64.55 -37.22
CA VAL A 349 0.13 -65.45 -36.07
C VAL A 349 0.05 -64.62 -34.78
N GLN A 350 -1.10 -64.74 -34.11
CA GLN A 350 -1.30 -64.90 -32.67
C GLN A 350 -0.27 -64.30 -31.69
N SER A 351 -0.71 -63.32 -30.90
CA SER A 351 -0.38 -63.28 -29.47
C SER A 351 -1.57 -62.81 -28.64
N LYS A 352 -2.20 -63.82 -28.06
CA LYS A 352 -3.09 -63.90 -26.90
C LYS A 352 -3.34 -62.62 -26.09
N ASN A 353 -4.61 -62.28 -26.08
CA ASN A 353 -5.37 -61.44 -25.16
C ASN A 353 -5.51 -62.14 -23.79
N ASP A 354 -5.53 -61.39 -22.67
CA ASP A 354 -6.34 -61.77 -21.51
C ASP A 354 -6.84 -60.54 -20.72
N GLN A 355 -8.02 -60.08 -21.14
CA GLN A 355 -9.19 -59.61 -20.39
C GLN A 355 -9.03 -58.92 -19.01
N ARG A 356 -9.59 -57.70 -18.92
CA ARG A 356 -10.81 -57.46 -18.12
C ARG A 356 -11.56 -56.20 -18.56
N ASP A 357 -12.73 -56.50 -19.12
CA ASP A 357 -13.96 -55.74 -19.43
C ASP A 357 -14.13 -54.32 -18.86
N PHE A 358 -14.37 -53.37 -19.76
CA PHE A 358 -15.03 -52.09 -19.48
C PHE A 358 -16.39 -52.11 -20.19
N TYR A 359 -17.49 -51.98 -19.43
CA TYR A 359 -18.85 -51.87 -19.97
C TYR A 359 -19.19 -50.39 -20.20
N PRO A 360 -19.37 -49.92 -21.44
CA PRO A 360 -20.01 -48.64 -21.70
C PRO A 360 -21.53 -48.79 -21.67
N LEU A 361 -22.22 -47.82 -21.06
CA LEU A 361 -23.68 -47.72 -21.08
C LEU A 361 -24.12 -47.33 -22.50
N ASP A 362 -25.05 -48.10 -23.05
CA ASP A 362 -25.65 -47.88 -24.36
C ASP A 362 -26.73 -46.78 -24.24
N ASP A 363 -26.66 -45.78 -25.12
CA ASP A 363 -27.69 -44.76 -25.26
C ASP A 363 -28.88 -45.40 -26.02
N MET A 364 -30.01 -45.54 -25.33
CA MET A 364 -31.26 -45.99 -25.95
C MET A 364 -31.83 -44.89 -26.85
N ASP A 365 -31.65 -45.04 -28.15
CA ASP A 365 -32.51 -44.42 -29.15
C ASP A 365 -32.79 -45.41 -30.28
N ASN A 366 -34.06 -45.83 -30.41
CA ASN A 366 -34.66 -46.18 -31.70
C ASN A 366 -36.18 -46.31 -31.58
N THR A 367 -36.85 -45.32 -32.15
CA THR A 367 -37.96 -45.45 -33.11
C THR A 367 -38.55 -46.85 -33.35
N SER A 368 -39.87 -46.93 -33.23
CA SER A 368 -40.69 -47.83 -34.06
C SER A 368 -42.03 -47.17 -34.40
N GLU A 369 -42.21 -46.89 -35.68
CA GLU A 369 -43.49 -46.62 -36.34
C GLU A 369 -44.52 -47.74 -36.07
N SER A 370 -45.80 -47.40 -35.91
CA SER A 370 -46.91 -47.98 -36.71
C SER A 370 -48.30 -47.44 -36.32
N ARG A 371 -48.83 -46.60 -37.22
CA ARG A 371 -50.19 -46.59 -37.79
C ARG A 371 -51.46 -46.90 -36.94
N LEU A 372 -52.38 -45.94 -37.06
CA LEU A 372 -53.80 -46.04 -37.50
C LEU A 372 -54.95 -46.17 -36.46
N HIS A 373 -55.87 -45.20 -36.62
CA HIS A 373 -57.33 -45.18 -36.36
C HIS A 373 -57.91 -44.58 -35.04
N HIS A 374 -58.45 -43.36 -35.22
CA HIS A 374 -59.63 -42.68 -34.62
C HIS A 374 -60.81 -43.56 -34.12
N PRO A 375 -61.92 -42.97 -33.60
CA PRO A 375 -62.10 -41.95 -32.54
C PRO A 375 -63.20 -42.40 -31.52
N VAL A 376 -63.45 -41.60 -30.48
CA VAL A 376 -64.74 -41.09 -29.95
C VAL A 376 -64.48 -40.49 -28.57
#